data_AF-A0A969MM91-F1
#
_entry.id   AF-A0A969MM91-F1
#
_cell.length_a   1.000
_cell.length_b   1.000
_cell.length_c   1.000
_cell.angle_alpha   90.00
_cell.angle_beta   90.00
_cell.angle_gamma   90.00
#
_symmetry.space_group_name_H-M   'P 1'
#
loop_
_entity.id
_entity.type
_entity.pdbx_description
1 polymer ?
#
loop_
_entity_poly.entity_id
_entity_poly.type
_entity_poly.pdbx_seq_one_letter_code
_entity_poly.pdbx_strand_id
1 'polypeptide(L)'
;MSFKAEIIADSITEHGNRLTSYVVTFPRIVLAEFNTHRMFSRNSASSRAIPFKKMVKSVRNNPFIPLGFQKDHSGMQGTEYITGFKLKLVRLAWWAASRAAICTAMILNWLGVTKQICNRILEPFMWHTVIVTSSEWENFFALRAQDQAEIHIQKLAYMMLEEYNKSAPKVLKAGEWHIPFGNNIDQNKAYNVFRENIGLIPNPEYHDDELQKFFIKIAVARCARVSYTVVGEESKGDNYLNDIKLYDRLLKSGHWSPFEHVRGPSK
;
A
#
# COMPACT_ATOMS: atom_id res chain seq x y z
N MET A 1 -13.79 2.33 -6.78
CA MET A 1 -12.33 2.32 -6.58
C MET A 1 -11.73 1.28 -7.50
N SER A 2 -10.57 1.58 -8.07
CA SER A 2 -9.89 0.82 -9.10
C SER A 2 -8.43 0.59 -8.71
N PHE A 3 -7.66 -0.02 -9.61
CA PHE A 3 -6.21 0.00 -9.54
C PHE A 3 -5.68 1.41 -9.30
N LYS A 4 -4.64 1.53 -8.47
CA LYS A 4 -3.91 2.76 -8.20
C LYS A 4 -2.43 2.44 -8.04
N ALA A 5 -1.58 3.26 -8.62
CA ALA A 5 -0.15 3.31 -8.32
C ALA A 5 0.19 4.78 -8.11
N GLU A 6 0.80 5.10 -6.97
CA GLU A 6 1.19 6.46 -6.62
C GLU A 6 2.59 6.40 -6.00
N ILE A 7 3.52 7.16 -6.56
CA ILE A 7 4.85 7.34 -5.97
C ILE A 7 4.72 8.34 -4.82
N ILE A 8 5.10 7.91 -3.62
CA ILE A 8 5.03 8.73 -2.40
C ILE A 8 6.41 9.22 -1.95
N ALA A 9 7.47 8.66 -2.52
CA ALA A 9 8.83 9.17 -2.47
C ALA A 9 9.65 8.49 -3.57
N ASP A 10 10.54 9.25 -4.19
CA ASP A 10 11.45 8.76 -5.21
C ASP A 10 12.76 9.51 -5.10
N SER A 11 13.84 8.77 -4.91
CA SER A 11 15.15 9.34 -4.62
C SER A 11 16.26 8.58 -5.32
N ILE A 12 17.37 9.26 -5.59
CA ILE A 12 18.55 8.66 -6.18
C ILE A 12 19.80 9.13 -5.42
N THR A 13 20.73 8.22 -5.16
CA THR A 13 22.03 8.59 -4.58
C THR A 13 22.93 9.24 -5.62
N GLU A 14 23.99 9.93 -5.18
CA GLU A 14 25.03 10.47 -6.09
C GLU A 14 25.70 9.38 -6.96
N HIS A 15 25.65 8.12 -6.51
CA HIS A 15 26.15 6.96 -7.23
C HIS A 15 25.13 6.32 -8.18
N GLY A 16 23.93 6.90 -8.33
CA GLY A 16 22.91 6.42 -9.26
C GLY A 16 21.97 5.34 -8.72
N ASN A 17 22.02 5.00 -7.42
CA ASN A 17 21.12 4.00 -6.84
C ASN A 17 19.75 4.64 -6.57
N ARG A 18 18.74 4.31 -7.39
CA ARG A 18 17.37 4.80 -7.24
C ARG A 18 16.59 3.95 -6.24
N LEU A 19 15.84 4.61 -5.37
CA LEU A 19 14.94 4.01 -4.39
C LEU A 19 13.57 4.69 -4.53
N THR A 20 12.55 3.88 -4.75
CA THR A 20 11.19 4.39 -4.98
C THR A 20 10.21 3.70 -4.04
N SER A 21 9.36 4.50 -3.38
CA SER A 21 8.24 4.04 -2.57
C SER A 21 6.93 4.31 -3.28
N TYR A 22 6.10 3.27 -3.39
CA TYR A 22 4.75 3.37 -3.91
C TYR A 22 3.70 3.11 -2.85
N VAL A 23 2.54 3.74 -2.99
CA VAL A 23 1.26 3.22 -2.51
C VAL A 23 0.51 2.64 -3.71
N VAL A 24 0.26 1.34 -3.66
CA VAL A 24 -0.46 0.61 -4.70
C VAL A 24 -1.77 0.06 -4.17
N THR A 25 -2.81 0.08 -5.01
CA THR A 25 -4.09 -0.57 -4.75
C THR A 25 -4.41 -1.55 -5.87
N PHE A 26 -4.71 -2.79 -5.52
CA PHE A 26 -4.97 -3.87 -6.46
C PHE A 26 -5.92 -4.93 -5.83
N PRO A 27 -6.48 -5.86 -6.61
CA PRO A 27 -7.37 -6.91 -6.09
C PRO A 27 -6.65 -7.82 -5.09
N ARG A 28 -7.26 -8.14 -3.95
CA ARG A 28 -6.63 -8.91 -2.88
C ARG A 28 -6.13 -10.29 -3.33
N ILE A 29 -6.74 -10.87 -4.37
CA ILE A 29 -6.34 -12.13 -4.99
C ILE A 29 -4.93 -12.08 -5.60
N VAL A 30 -4.47 -10.91 -6.04
CA VAL A 30 -3.14 -10.71 -6.64
C VAL A 30 -2.02 -10.65 -5.59
N LEU A 31 -2.36 -10.45 -4.30
CA LEU A 31 -1.36 -10.24 -3.26
C LEU A 31 -0.37 -11.40 -3.14
N ALA A 32 -0.81 -12.64 -3.35
CA ALA A 32 0.08 -13.80 -3.28
C ALA A 32 1.19 -13.71 -4.34
N GLU A 33 0.83 -13.37 -5.57
CA GLU A 33 1.77 -13.20 -6.68
C GLU A 33 2.65 -11.97 -6.49
N PHE A 34 2.08 -10.84 -6.10
CA PHE A 34 2.83 -9.63 -5.76
C PHE A 34 3.89 -9.93 -4.69
N ASN A 35 3.56 -10.80 -3.73
CA ASN A 35 4.45 -11.12 -2.63
C ASN A 35 5.63 -12.03 -2.98
N THR A 36 5.66 -12.62 -4.17
CA THR A 36 6.78 -13.45 -4.64
C THR A 36 8.06 -12.65 -4.89
N HIS A 37 7.94 -11.33 -5.09
CA HIS A 37 9.08 -10.43 -5.24
C HIS A 37 9.69 -10.13 -3.87
N ARG A 38 10.82 -10.79 -3.58
CA ARG A 38 11.46 -10.77 -2.25
C ARG A 38 12.23 -9.48 -1.95
N MET A 39 12.74 -8.79 -2.98
CA MET A 39 13.49 -7.53 -2.85
C MET A 39 12.62 -6.31 -2.55
N PHE A 40 11.41 -6.54 -2.03
CA PHE A 40 10.42 -5.51 -1.70
C PHE A 40 10.22 -5.43 -0.18
N SER A 41 10.49 -4.26 0.37
CA SER A 41 9.98 -3.86 1.69
C SER A 41 8.51 -3.49 1.56
N ARG A 42 7.65 -4.04 2.42
CA ARG A 42 6.19 -3.96 2.26
C ARG A 42 5.47 -3.78 3.58
N ASN A 43 4.52 -2.85 3.61
CA ASN A 43 3.45 -2.80 4.60
C ASN A 43 2.09 -2.92 3.90
N SER A 44 1.34 -3.94 4.30
CA SER A 44 0.08 -4.34 3.66
C SER A 44 -1.08 -4.15 4.63
N ALA A 45 -2.26 -3.79 4.11
CA ALA A 45 -3.49 -3.82 4.90
C ALA A 45 -3.73 -5.20 5.53
N SER A 46 -4.32 -5.24 6.72
CA SER A 46 -4.59 -6.50 7.43
C SER A 46 -6.09 -6.73 7.58
N SER A 47 -6.57 -7.84 7.00
CA SER A 47 -7.96 -8.30 7.18
C SER A 47 -8.28 -8.66 8.63
N ARG A 48 -7.27 -8.87 9.48
CA ARG A 48 -7.44 -9.06 10.93
C ARG A 48 -7.64 -7.75 11.70
N ALA A 49 -6.99 -6.67 11.24
CA ALA A 49 -7.01 -5.39 11.93
C ALA A 49 -8.32 -4.63 11.68
N ILE A 50 -8.77 -4.58 10.42
CA ILE A 50 -9.91 -3.76 10.00
C ILE A 50 -11.24 -4.29 10.58
N PRO A 51 -12.13 -3.41 11.10
CA PRO A 51 -13.45 -3.81 11.59
C PRO A 51 -14.31 -4.50 10.54
N PHE A 52 -14.99 -5.60 10.92
CA PHE A 52 -15.84 -6.40 10.03
C PHE A 52 -16.87 -5.58 9.24
N LYS A 53 -17.61 -4.69 9.92
CA LYS A 53 -18.62 -3.82 9.28
C LYS A 53 -18.02 -2.94 8.16
N LYS A 54 -16.78 -2.49 8.32
CA LYS A 54 -16.09 -1.68 7.29
C LYS A 54 -15.73 -2.53 6.07
N MET A 55 -15.27 -3.76 6.27
CA MET A 55 -14.97 -4.69 5.18
C MET A 55 -16.23 -5.02 4.37
N VAL A 56 -17.33 -5.33 5.06
CA VAL A 56 -18.63 -5.57 4.42
C VAL A 56 -19.06 -4.36 3.59
N LYS A 57 -18.95 -3.15 4.14
CA LYS A 57 -19.28 -1.91 3.40
C LYS A 57 -18.40 -1.72 2.17
N SER A 58 -17.09 -1.96 2.28
CA SER A 58 -16.14 -1.85 1.18
C SER A 58 -16.51 -2.79 0.02
N VAL A 59 -16.72 -4.08 0.30
CA VAL A 59 -17.13 -5.06 -0.72
C VAL A 59 -18.55 -4.79 -1.24
N ARG A 60 -19.48 -4.35 -0.39
CA ARG A 60 -20.85 -4.05 -0.81
C ARG A 60 -20.91 -2.92 -1.83
N ASN A 61 -20.13 -1.86 -1.60
CA ASN A 61 -20.15 -0.63 -2.39
C ASN A 61 -19.24 -0.70 -3.61
N ASN A 62 -18.10 -1.38 -3.49
CA ASN A 62 -17.10 -1.46 -4.54
C ASN A 62 -16.40 -2.82 -4.54
N PRO A 63 -17.10 -3.91 -4.89
CA PRO A 63 -16.47 -5.21 -5.00
C PRO A 63 -15.47 -5.21 -6.15
N PHE A 64 -14.39 -5.96 -6.00
CA PHE A 64 -13.54 -6.29 -7.13
C PHE A 64 -14.31 -7.19 -8.10
N ILE A 65 -14.22 -6.86 -9.39
CA ILE A 65 -14.70 -7.66 -10.52
C ILE A 65 -13.51 -7.87 -11.45
N PRO A 66 -13.20 -9.12 -11.87
CA PRO A 66 -12.11 -9.42 -12.78
C PRO A 66 -12.13 -8.58 -14.06
N LEU A 67 -10.95 -8.14 -14.50
CA LEU A 67 -10.75 -7.40 -15.74
C LEU A 67 -11.22 -8.23 -16.94
N GLY A 68 -10.87 -9.52 -16.94
CA GLY A 68 -11.26 -10.51 -17.93
C GLY A 68 -11.54 -11.85 -17.27
N PHE A 69 -12.36 -12.66 -17.93
CA PHE A 69 -12.65 -14.04 -17.55
C PHE A 69 -12.09 -14.93 -18.64
N GLN A 70 -10.97 -15.58 -18.35
CA GLN A 70 -10.28 -16.44 -19.30
C GLN A 70 -11.11 -17.68 -19.60
N LYS A 71 -11.10 -18.13 -20.85
CA LYS A 71 -11.69 -19.43 -21.21
C LYS A 71 -10.82 -20.55 -20.66
N ASP A 72 -11.39 -21.74 -20.58
CA ASP A 72 -10.62 -22.94 -20.23
C ASP A 72 -9.52 -23.20 -21.28
N HIS A 73 -8.33 -23.59 -20.81
CA HIS A 73 -7.18 -23.92 -21.65
C HIS A 73 -6.20 -24.82 -20.88
N SER A 74 -5.30 -25.49 -21.61
CA SER A 74 -4.21 -26.25 -20.99
C SER A 74 -3.05 -25.31 -20.60
N GLY A 75 -2.36 -25.61 -19.49
CA GLY A 75 -1.23 -24.83 -19.01
C GLY A 75 -1.60 -23.63 -18.14
N MET A 76 -0.58 -22.85 -17.75
CA MET A 76 -0.73 -21.71 -16.82
C MET A 76 -1.15 -20.40 -17.52
N GLN A 77 -0.89 -20.29 -18.82
CA GLN A 77 -1.08 -19.08 -19.62
C GLN A 77 -2.06 -19.36 -20.75
N GLY A 78 -2.95 -18.39 -21.01
CA GLY A 78 -3.93 -18.47 -22.08
C GLY A 78 -4.35 -17.06 -22.49
N THR A 79 -4.77 -16.94 -23.74
CA THR A 79 -4.96 -15.65 -24.41
C THR A 79 -6.42 -15.39 -24.76
N GLU A 80 -7.29 -16.40 -24.64
CA GLU A 80 -8.70 -16.28 -24.98
C GLU A 80 -9.57 -15.93 -23.77
N TYR A 81 -10.35 -14.85 -23.92
CA TYR A 81 -11.29 -14.40 -22.89
C TYR A 81 -12.74 -14.55 -23.33
N ILE A 82 -13.63 -14.70 -22.37
CA ILE A 82 -15.07 -14.67 -22.58
C ILE A 82 -15.49 -13.25 -22.99
N THR A 83 -16.21 -13.14 -24.10
CA THR A 83 -16.67 -11.86 -24.68
C THR A 83 -18.20 -11.84 -24.89
N GLY A 84 -18.72 -10.71 -25.38
CA GLY A 84 -20.12 -10.57 -25.80
C GLY A 84 -21.14 -10.77 -24.66
N PHE A 85 -22.26 -11.44 -24.98
CA PHE A 85 -23.33 -11.71 -24.01
C PHE A 85 -22.87 -12.60 -22.84
N LYS A 86 -22.04 -13.61 -23.12
CA LYS A 86 -21.48 -14.49 -22.08
C LYS A 86 -20.67 -13.70 -21.04
N LEU A 87 -19.92 -12.67 -21.45
CA LEU A 87 -19.18 -11.81 -20.53
C LEU A 87 -20.09 -11.09 -19.53
N LYS A 88 -21.28 -10.65 -19.96
CA LYS A 88 -22.27 -10.03 -19.07
C LYS A 88 -22.77 -11.04 -18.02
N LEU A 89 -23.04 -12.28 -18.44
CA LEU A 89 -23.50 -13.34 -17.54
C LEU A 89 -22.44 -13.73 -16.49
N VAL A 90 -21.17 -13.93 -16.89
CA VAL A 90 -20.11 -14.30 -15.93
C VAL A 90 -19.80 -13.16 -14.95
N ARG A 91 -19.86 -11.90 -15.40
CA ARG A 91 -19.75 -10.73 -14.51
C ARG A 91 -20.90 -10.68 -13.51
N LEU A 92 -22.13 -10.95 -13.96
CA LEU A 92 -23.29 -11.02 -13.08
C LEU A 92 -23.15 -12.16 -12.05
N ALA A 93 -22.68 -13.33 -12.48
CA ALA A 93 -22.43 -14.47 -11.59
C ALA A 93 -21.37 -14.15 -10.52
N TRP A 94 -20.25 -13.52 -10.92
CA TRP A 94 -19.22 -13.06 -9.99
C TRP A 94 -19.76 -12.04 -8.98
N TRP A 95 -20.55 -11.06 -9.46
CA TRP A 95 -21.19 -10.08 -8.60
C TRP A 95 -22.18 -10.75 -7.62
N ALA A 96 -22.97 -11.72 -8.07
CA ALA A 96 -23.88 -12.48 -7.23
C ALA A 96 -23.12 -13.29 -6.16
N ALA A 97 -21.99 -13.91 -6.52
CA ALA A 97 -21.11 -14.58 -5.57
C ALA A 97 -20.60 -13.63 -4.48
N SER A 98 -20.26 -12.39 -4.84
CA SER A 98 -19.90 -11.35 -3.87
C SER A 98 -21.03 -11.04 -2.89
N ARG A 99 -22.28 -10.99 -3.36
CA ARG A 99 -23.46 -10.77 -2.50
C ARG A 99 -23.69 -11.96 -1.55
N ALA A 100 -23.58 -13.18 -2.06
CA ALA A 100 -23.70 -14.39 -1.24
C ALA A 100 -22.62 -14.41 -0.15
N ALA A 101 -21.36 -14.10 -0.50
CA ALA A 101 -20.25 -14.03 0.44
C ALA A 101 -20.50 -13.00 1.56
N ILE A 102 -21.07 -11.83 1.23
CA ILE A 102 -21.48 -10.83 2.23
C ILE A 102 -22.53 -11.43 3.19
N CYS A 103 -23.59 -12.04 2.67
CA CYS A 103 -24.64 -12.64 3.49
C CYS A 103 -24.08 -13.71 4.43
N THR A 104 -23.27 -14.63 3.90
CA THR A 104 -22.63 -15.68 4.70
C THR A 104 -21.72 -15.10 5.78
N ALA A 105 -20.89 -14.12 5.44
CA ALA A 105 -20.01 -13.47 6.41
C ALA A 105 -20.81 -12.76 7.52
N MET A 106 -21.96 -12.14 7.19
CA MET A 106 -22.85 -11.51 8.17
C MET A 106 -23.51 -12.54 9.09
N ILE A 107 -23.96 -13.68 8.56
CA ILE A 107 -24.52 -14.79 9.36
C ILE A 107 -23.47 -15.31 10.35
N LEU A 108 -22.25 -15.59 9.87
CA LEU A 108 -21.17 -16.06 10.75
C LEU A 108 -20.82 -15.04 11.84
N ASN A 109 -20.77 -13.76 11.49
CA ASN A 109 -20.52 -12.73 12.49
C ASN A 109 -21.66 -12.64 13.53
N TRP A 110 -22.91 -12.80 13.10
CA TRP A 110 -24.07 -12.87 14.00
C TRP A 110 -24.02 -14.10 14.93
N LEU A 111 -23.55 -15.23 14.43
CA LEU A 111 -23.31 -16.45 15.22
C LEU A 111 -22.08 -16.36 16.16
N GLY A 112 -21.41 -15.22 16.23
CA GLY A 112 -20.27 -15.00 17.14
C GLY A 112 -18.90 -15.38 16.57
N VAL A 113 -18.79 -15.73 15.29
CA VAL A 113 -17.49 -16.00 14.67
C VAL A 113 -16.64 -14.72 14.61
N THR A 114 -15.34 -14.89 14.87
CA THR A 114 -14.40 -13.77 14.91
C THR A 114 -14.31 -13.01 13.59
N LYS A 115 -14.11 -11.70 13.65
CA LYS A 115 -13.94 -10.84 12.46
C LYS A 115 -12.85 -11.34 11.51
N GLN A 116 -11.80 -11.98 12.02
CA GLN A 116 -10.71 -12.52 11.21
C GLN A 116 -11.24 -13.57 10.24
N ILE A 117 -12.04 -14.52 10.72
CA ILE A 117 -12.58 -15.59 9.88
C ILE A 117 -13.68 -15.04 8.97
N CYS A 118 -14.59 -14.19 9.49
CA CYS A 118 -15.63 -13.60 8.66
C CYS A 118 -15.07 -12.75 7.51
N ASN A 119 -13.99 -11.99 7.75
CA ASN A 119 -13.35 -11.18 6.70
C ASN A 119 -12.69 -12.04 5.61
N ARG A 120 -12.25 -13.28 5.89
CA ARG A 120 -11.62 -14.17 4.89
C ARG A 120 -12.56 -14.53 3.74
N ILE A 121 -13.85 -14.66 4.04
CA ILE A 121 -14.91 -14.96 3.05
C ILE A 121 -15.05 -13.82 2.03
N LEU A 122 -14.69 -12.60 2.44
CA LEU A 122 -14.80 -11.41 1.61
C LEU A 122 -13.56 -11.17 0.74
N GLU A 123 -12.40 -11.77 1.08
CA GLU A 123 -11.12 -11.51 0.42
C GLU A 123 -11.13 -11.65 -1.11
N PRO A 124 -11.83 -12.63 -1.73
CA PRO A 124 -11.89 -12.73 -3.20
C PRO A 124 -12.46 -11.49 -3.90
N PHE A 125 -13.28 -10.69 -3.20
CA PHE A 125 -13.98 -9.53 -3.74
C PHE A 125 -13.42 -8.20 -3.23
N MET A 126 -12.31 -8.23 -2.52
CA MET A 126 -11.73 -7.05 -1.90
C MET A 126 -10.66 -6.40 -2.77
N TRP A 127 -10.61 -5.08 -2.70
CA TRP A 127 -9.42 -4.32 -3.04
C TRP A 127 -8.46 -4.29 -1.85
N HIS A 128 -7.19 -4.12 -2.16
CA HIS A 128 -6.10 -4.22 -1.19
C HIS A 128 -5.06 -3.14 -1.46
N THR A 129 -4.66 -2.41 -0.42
CA THR A 129 -3.65 -1.35 -0.51
C THR A 129 -2.38 -1.78 0.21
N VAL A 130 -1.24 -1.54 -0.45
CA VAL A 130 0.10 -1.87 0.02
C VAL A 130 1.01 -0.68 -0.20
N ILE A 131 1.81 -0.33 0.80
CA ILE A 131 3.02 0.47 0.59
C ILE A 131 4.17 -0.49 0.29
N VAL A 132 4.92 -0.19 -0.75
CA VAL A 132 6.05 -1.01 -1.20
C VAL A 132 7.24 -0.11 -1.49
N THR A 133 8.45 -0.55 -1.17
CA THR A 133 9.69 0.19 -1.44
C THR A 133 10.76 -0.77 -1.92
N SER A 134 11.47 -0.37 -2.97
CA SER A 134 12.55 -1.17 -3.56
C SER A 134 13.49 -0.31 -4.39
N SER A 135 14.71 -0.82 -4.59
CA SER A 135 15.64 -0.40 -5.64
C SER A 135 15.58 -1.32 -6.87
N GLU A 136 14.97 -2.51 -6.75
CA GLU A 136 15.01 -3.58 -7.76
C GLU A 136 13.71 -3.65 -8.57
N TRP A 137 13.30 -2.53 -9.15
CA TRP A 137 12.04 -2.45 -9.91
C TRP A 137 12.10 -3.11 -11.28
N GLU A 138 13.29 -3.15 -11.90
CA GLU A 138 13.50 -3.66 -13.26
C GLU A 138 13.04 -5.12 -13.39
N ASN A 139 13.42 -5.99 -12.46
CA ASN A 139 12.99 -7.38 -12.46
C ASN A 139 11.46 -7.53 -12.29
N PHE A 140 10.84 -6.67 -11.47
CA PHE A 140 9.39 -6.68 -11.31
C PHE A 140 8.70 -6.28 -12.61
N PHE A 141 9.14 -5.21 -13.26
CA PHE A 141 8.57 -4.77 -14.53
C PHE A 141 8.79 -5.79 -15.64
N ALA A 142 9.99 -6.35 -15.77
CA ALA A 142 10.29 -7.39 -16.77
C ALA A 142 9.36 -8.61 -16.64
N LEU A 143 9.07 -9.05 -15.41
CA LEU A 143 8.26 -10.24 -15.18
C LEU A 143 6.75 -9.98 -15.15
N ARG A 144 6.32 -8.77 -14.79
CA ARG A 144 4.91 -8.46 -14.54
C ARG A 144 4.32 -7.49 -15.56
N ALA A 145 5.08 -6.54 -16.10
CA ALA A 145 4.64 -5.66 -17.19
C ALA A 145 4.90 -6.32 -18.56
N GLN A 146 4.35 -7.52 -18.76
CA GLN A 146 4.49 -8.31 -19.98
C GLN A 146 3.21 -9.10 -20.26
N ASP A 147 2.98 -9.46 -21.53
CA ASP A 147 1.73 -10.08 -22.00
C ASP A 147 1.37 -11.41 -21.33
N GLN A 148 2.37 -12.15 -20.89
CA GLN A 148 2.21 -13.47 -20.27
C GLN A 148 1.93 -13.44 -18.76
N ALA A 149 1.95 -12.25 -18.15
CA ALA A 149 1.60 -12.08 -16.74
C ALA A 149 0.08 -12.10 -16.55
N GLU A 150 -0.36 -12.50 -15.35
CA GLU A 150 -1.78 -12.46 -15.00
C GLU A 150 -2.33 -11.02 -15.14
N ILE A 151 -3.48 -10.87 -15.80
CA ILE A 151 -3.95 -9.56 -16.29
C ILE A 151 -4.12 -8.49 -15.21
N HIS A 152 -4.35 -8.87 -13.95
CA HIS A 152 -4.51 -7.92 -12.85
C HIS A 152 -3.15 -7.45 -12.33
N ILE A 153 -2.18 -8.35 -12.12
CA ILE A 153 -0.82 -7.92 -11.74
C ILE A 153 -0.14 -7.17 -12.89
N GLN A 154 -0.42 -7.57 -14.13
CA GLN A 154 0.07 -6.93 -15.33
C GLN A 154 -0.41 -5.48 -15.42
N LYS A 155 -1.72 -5.27 -15.25
CA LYS A 155 -2.29 -3.92 -15.20
C LYS A 155 -1.63 -3.07 -14.12
N LEU A 156 -1.42 -3.62 -12.93
CA LEU A 156 -0.73 -2.90 -11.86
C LEU A 156 0.72 -2.56 -12.25
N ALA A 157 1.46 -3.51 -12.81
CA ALA A 157 2.86 -3.34 -13.17
C ALA A 157 3.05 -2.28 -14.26
N TYR A 158 2.19 -2.25 -15.29
CA TYR A 158 2.22 -1.18 -16.30
C TYR A 158 1.91 0.19 -15.69
N MET A 159 0.92 0.29 -14.79
CA MET A 159 0.64 1.56 -14.09
C MET A 159 1.82 2.02 -13.24
N MET A 160 2.49 1.09 -12.54
CA MET A 160 3.66 1.41 -11.74
C MET A 160 4.85 1.85 -12.61
N LEU A 161 5.07 1.17 -13.74
CA LEU A 161 6.13 1.49 -14.71
C LEU A 161 5.90 2.86 -15.36
N GLU A 162 4.66 3.18 -15.71
CA GLU A 162 4.29 4.49 -16.25
C GLU A 162 4.63 5.61 -15.25
N GLU A 163 4.22 5.47 -13.99
CA GLU A 163 4.56 6.43 -12.93
C GLU A 163 6.08 6.48 -12.66
N TYR A 164 6.76 5.32 -12.70
CA TYR A 164 8.22 5.25 -12.54
C TYR A 164 8.96 6.06 -13.59
N ASN A 165 8.53 5.95 -14.85
CA ASN A 165 9.16 6.61 -15.99
C ASN A 165 8.85 8.11 -16.05
N LYS A 166 7.69 8.53 -15.55
CA LYS A 166 7.32 9.95 -15.42
C LYS A 166 8.02 10.65 -14.25
N SER A 167 8.35 9.92 -13.20
CA SER A 167 8.94 10.48 -11.98
C SER A 167 10.40 10.87 -12.18
N ALA A 168 10.75 12.08 -11.74
CA ALA A 168 12.12 12.55 -11.63
C ALA A 168 12.60 12.35 -10.16
N PRO A 169 13.53 11.42 -9.89
CA PRO A 169 13.95 11.14 -8.52
C PRO A 169 14.71 12.32 -7.91
N LYS A 170 14.48 12.60 -6.63
CA LYS A 170 15.26 13.59 -5.87
C LYS A 170 16.66 13.06 -5.63
N VAL A 171 17.68 13.79 -6.07
CA VAL A 171 19.08 13.51 -5.71
C VAL A 171 19.26 13.76 -4.22
N LEU A 172 19.67 12.74 -3.46
CA LEU A 172 19.95 12.86 -2.03
C LEU A 172 21.42 13.15 -1.79
N LYS A 173 21.70 14.24 -1.08
CA LYS A 173 23.04 14.56 -0.58
C LYS A 173 23.38 13.75 0.68
N ALA A 174 24.65 13.76 1.07
CA ALA A 174 25.07 13.22 2.36
C ALA A 174 24.22 13.81 3.50
N GLY A 175 23.64 12.92 4.33
CA GLY A 175 22.72 13.28 5.41
C GLY A 175 21.24 13.44 5.02
N GLU A 176 20.87 13.45 3.73
CA GLU A 176 19.46 13.49 3.32
C GLU A 176 18.82 12.09 3.24
N TRP A 177 17.57 11.98 3.67
CA TRP A 177 16.86 10.71 3.74
C TRP A 177 15.80 10.57 2.65
N HIS A 178 15.56 9.32 2.26
CA HIS A 178 14.34 8.92 1.58
C HIS A 178 13.19 8.88 2.59
N ILE A 179 12.26 9.83 2.47
CA ILE A 179 11.14 10.04 3.40
C ILE A 179 9.81 9.86 2.66
N PRO A 180 9.19 8.67 2.70
CA PRO A 180 7.86 8.44 2.14
C PRO A 180 6.82 9.36 2.76
N PHE A 181 5.93 9.91 1.92
CA PHE A 181 4.95 10.94 2.30
C PHE A 181 5.56 12.27 2.75
N GLY A 182 6.86 12.50 2.56
CA GLY A 182 7.54 13.74 2.96
C GLY A 182 6.94 14.98 2.31
N ASN A 183 6.56 14.89 1.03
CA ASN A 183 5.90 15.98 0.30
C ASN A 183 4.51 16.34 0.87
N ASN A 184 3.90 15.41 1.61
CA ASN A 184 2.59 15.60 2.24
C ASN A 184 2.73 16.03 3.71
N ILE A 185 3.92 16.40 4.17
CA ILE A 185 4.13 16.95 5.51
C ILE A 185 4.17 18.47 5.38
N ASP A 186 3.18 19.14 5.96
CA ASP A 186 3.20 20.60 6.16
C ASP A 186 4.34 20.95 7.12
N GLN A 187 5.43 21.48 6.57
CA GLN A 187 6.65 21.77 7.31
C GLN A 187 6.44 22.78 8.43
N ASN A 188 5.62 23.81 8.21
CA ASN A 188 5.36 24.84 9.23
C ASN A 188 4.60 24.26 10.42
N LYS A 189 3.56 23.47 10.15
CA LYS A 189 2.82 22.79 11.23
C LYS A 189 3.68 21.76 11.94
N ALA A 190 4.46 20.97 11.20
CA ALA A 190 5.36 19.99 11.80
C ALA A 190 6.40 20.65 12.70
N TYR A 191 6.98 21.77 12.25
CA TYR A 191 7.93 22.57 13.00
C TYR A 191 7.32 23.19 14.26
N ASN A 192 6.10 23.72 14.19
CA ASN A 192 5.40 24.26 15.37
C ASN A 192 5.14 23.16 16.41
N VAL A 193 4.64 21.99 15.98
CA VAL A 193 4.43 20.85 16.88
C VAL A 193 5.75 20.37 17.48
N PHE A 194 6.82 20.33 16.68
CA PHE A 194 8.17 19.99 17.15
C PHE A 194 8.64 20.93 18.25
N ARG A 195 8.57 22.25 18.03
CA ARG A 195 8.99 23.27 19.01
C ARG A 195 8.18 23.20 20.31
N GLU A 196 6.87 23.01 20.22
CA GLU A 196 5.99 22.97 21.38
C GLU A 196 6.20 21.73 22.26
N ASN A 197 6.65 20.59 21.68
CA ASN A 197 6.69 19.31 22.38
C ASN A 197 8.10 18.83 22.75
N ILE A 198 9.13 19.27 22.04
CA ILE A 198 10.54 18.94 22.34
C ILE A 198 11.24 20.09 23.10
N GLY A 199 10.69 21.31 23.04
CA GLY A 199 11.23 22.49 23.71
C GLY A 199 12.27 23.24 22.88
N LEU A 200 12.79 24.35 23.43
CA LEU A 200 13.90 25.08 22.82
C LEU A 200 15.17 24.23 22.90
N ILE A 201 15.73 23.86 21.75
CA ILE A 201 17.02 23.18 21.68
C ILE A 201 18.11 24.21 22.00
N PRO A 202 18.93 24.01 23.05
CA PRO A 202 19.92 25.01 23.48
C PRO A 202 21.00 25.32 22.44
N ASN A 203 21.28 24.36 21.55
CA ASN A 203 22.27 24.49 20.49
C ASN A 203 21.60 24.37 19.10
N PRO A 204 21.61 25.44 18.28
CA PRO A 204 21.04 25.45 16.93
C PRO A 204 21.58 24.37 16.00
N GLU A 205 22.80 23.88 16.23
CA GLU A 205 23.46 22.89 15.36
C GLU A 205 22.76 21.51 15.42
N TYR A 206 22.19 21.13 16.56
CA TYR A 206 21.42 19.88 16.70
C TYR A 206 19.96 20.02 16.29
N HIS A 207 19.53 21.24 15.97
CA HIS A 207 18.13 21.50 15.63
C HIS A 207 17.72 20.77 14.35
N ASP A 208 18.57 20.78 13.33
CA ASP A 208 18.28 20.17 12.03
C ASP A 208 18.23 18.64 12.12
N ASP A 209 19.11 18.02 12.91
CA ASP A 209 19.13 16.58 13.15
C ASP A 209 17.87 16.09 13.88
N GLU A 210 17.44 16.81 14.92
CA GLU A 210 16.23 16.45 15.68
C GLU A 210 14.95 16.70 14.85
N LEU A 211 14.93 17.76 14.04
CA LEU A 211 13.83 18.00 13.11
C LEU A 211 13.76 16.91 12.03
N GLN A 212 14.91 16.46 11.51
CA GLN A 212 14.97 15.34 10.57
C GLN A 212 14.46 14.04 11.21
N LYS A 213 14.88 13.72 12.44
CA LYS A 213 14.34 12.58 13.21
C LYS A 213 12.82 12.70 13.38
N PHE A 214 12.31 13.91 13.61
CA PHE A 214 10.87 14.14 13.72
C PHE A 214 10.13 13.80 12.42
N PHE A 215 10.64 14.22 11.26
CA PHE A 215 10.08 13.84 9.95
C PHE A 215 10.15 12.32 9.70
N ILE A 216 11.26 11.66 10.07
CA ILE A 216 11.41 10.21 9.99
C ILE A 216 10.31 9.51 10.80
N LYS A 217 10.08 9.96 12.05
CA LYS A 217 9.03 9.40 12.91
C LYS A 217 7.65 9.51 12.27
N ILE A 218 7.32 10.67 11.70
CA ILE A 218 6.06 10.90 10.98
C ILE A 218 5.92 9.96 9.78
N ALA A 219 6.97 9.85 8.96
CA ALA A 219 6.95 9.01 7.76
C ALA A 219 6.73 7.53 8.11
N VAL A 220 7.47 6.99 9.09
CA VAL A 220 7.30 5.60 9.56
C VAL A 220 5.87 5.36 10.05
N ALA A 221 5.31 6.30 10.83
CA ALA A 221 3.93 6.19 11.31
C ALA A 221 2.90 6.21 10.16
N ARG A 222 3.09 7.08 9.17
CA ARG A 222 2.24 7.14 7.97
C ARG A 222 2.34 5.87 7.12
N CYS A 223 3.53 5.30 6.96
CA CYS A 223 3.74 3.99 6.33
C CYS A 223 2.94 2.89 7.05
N ALA A 224 2.97 2.88 8.39
CA ALA A 224 2.18 1.93 9.19
C ALA A 224 0.67 2.16 9.05
N ARG A 225 0.21 3.42 8.95
CA ARG A 225 -1.22 3.76 8.78
C ARG A 225 -1.83 3.18 7.52
N VAL A 226 -1.07 3.05 6.42
CA VAL A 226 -1.53 2.39 5.20
C VAL A 226 -2.07 0.98 5.50
N SER A 227 -1.47 0.27 6.46
CA SER A 227 -1.93 -1.07 6.88
C SER A 227 -3.25 -1.09 7.68
N TYR A 228 -3.68 0.06 8.21
CA TYR A 228 -4.88 0.18 9.06
C TYR A 228 -6.05 0.87 8.36
N THR A 229 -5.80 1.55 7.24
CA THR A 229 -6.82 2.28 6.49
C THR A 229 -7.59 1.34 5.57
N VAL A 230 -8.91 1.52 5.53
CA VAL A 230 -9.74 0.81 4.57
C VAL A 230 -9.59 1.49 3.22
N VAL A 231 -9.45 0.67 2.17
CA VAL A 231 -9.38 1.14 0.79
C VAL A 231 -10.57 2.07 0.50
N GLY A 232 -10.31 3.36 0.29
CA GLY A 232 -11.32 4.39 0.01
C GLY A 232 -11.65 5.33 1.15
N GLU A 233 -11.06 5.16 2.34
CA GLU A 233 -11.12 6.14 3.42
C GLU A 233 -9.85 7.01 3.39
N GLU A 234 -10.01 8.33 3.50
CA GLU A 234 -8.87 9.22 3.73
C GLU A 234 -8.35 9.07 5.17
N SER A 235 -7.04 9.26 5.36
CA SER A 235 -6.47 9.26 6.70
C SER A 235 -7.08 10.42 7.50
N LYS A 236 -7.34 10.21 8.80
CA LYS A 236 -7.87 11.24 9.71
C LYS A 236 -6.84 12.35 9.95
N GLY A 237 -6.70 13.27 9.00
CA GLY A 237 -5.98 14.55 9.11
C GLY A 237 -4.52 14.49 9.58
N ASP A 238 -3.84 15.63 9.47
CA ASP A 238 -2.47 15.82 9.93
C ASP A 238 -2.43 16.02 11.44
N ASN A 239 -2.46 14.93 12.20
CA ASN A 239 -2.13 14.95 13.62
C ASN A 239 -0.76 14.29 13.83
N TYR A 240 0.29 15.12 13.76
CA TYR A 240 1.67 14.68 13.93
C TYR A 240 1.94 14.08 15.31
N LEU A 241 1.27 14.54 16.37
CA LEU A 241 1.41 13.92 17.70
C LEU A 241 0.91 12.48 17.72
N ASN A 242 -0.19 12.18 17.01
CA ASN A 242 -0.65 10.82 16.85
C ASN A 242 0.30 9.97 15.98
N ASP A 243 1.01 10.59 15.03
CA ASP A 243 2.07 9.92 14.29
C ASP A 243 3.24 9.55 15.21
N ILE A 244 3.73 10.49 16.02
CA ILE A 244 4.80 10.23 16.99
C ILE A 244 4.40 9.13 17.98
N LYS A 245 3.18 9.20 18.56
CA LYS A 245 2.67 8.16 19.46
C LYS A 245 2.58 6.78 18.79
N LEU A 246 2.25 6.75 17.50
CA LEU A 246 2.21 5.50 16.74
C LEU A 246 3.63 4.97 16.50
N TYR A 247 4.56 5.84 16.09
CA TYR A 247 5.97 5.50 15.94
C TYR A 247 6.55 4.89 17.22
N ASP A 248 6.40 5.55 18.37
CA ASP A 248 6.98 5.10 19.63
C ASP A 248 6.41 3.74 20.04
N ARG A 249 5.13 3.49 19.77
CA ARG A 249 4.49 2.20 20.00
C ARG A 249 5.08 1.11 19.12
N LEU A 250 5.26 1.38 17.82
CA LEU A 250 5.83 0.42 16.86
C LEU A 250 7.27 0.08 17.22
N LEU A 251 8.06 1.09 17.61
CA LEU A 251 9.43 0.93 18.09
C LEU A 251 9.48 0.03 19.33
N LYS A 252 8.66 0.34 20.34
CA LYS A 252 8.59 -0.43 21.58
C LYS A 252 8.12 -1.87 21.35
N SER A 253 7.25 -2.11 20.38
CA SER A 253 6.77 -3.47 20.06
C SER A 253 7.68 -4.24 19.09
N GLY A 254 8.77 -3.64 18.60
CA GLY A 254 9.64 -4.28 17.60
C GLY A 254 8.93 -4.53 16.26
N HIS A 255 7.94 -3.70 15.91
CA HIS A 255 7.20 -3.83 14.66
C HIS A 255 7.96 -3.08 13.55
N TRP A 256 9.01 -3.72 13.03
CA TRP A 256 10.03 -3.07 12.20
C TRP A 256 9.63 -2.80 10.74
N SER A 257 8.63 -3.48 10.18
CA SER A 257 8.30 -3.33 8.75
C SER A 257 8.09 -1.88 8.28
N PRO A 258 7.39 -0.98 9.03
CA PRO A 258 7.21 0.41 8.60
C PRO A 258 8.51 1.21 8.56
N PHE A 259 9.55 0.78 9.29
CA PHE A 259 10.85 1.44 9.35
C PHE A 259 11.68 1.16 8.08
N GLU A 260 11.46 0.02 7.42
CA GLU A 260 12.20 -0.36 6.21
C GLU A 260 11.94 0.57 5.02
N HIS A 261 10.83 1.32 5.05
CA HIS A 261 10.47 2.27 4.00
C HIS A 261 11.26 3.58 4.09
N VAL A 262 11.85 3.91 5.24
CA VAL A 262 12.62 5.13 5.45
C VAL A 262 14.10 4.79 5.44
N ARG A 263 14.87 5.41 4.54
CA ARG A 263 16.28 5.06 4.36
C ARG A 263 17.16 6.31 4.27
N GLY A 264 18.20 6.36 5.09
CA GLY A 264 19.24 7.38 4.98
C GLY A 264 20.15 7.10 3.78
N PRO A 265 21.04 8.04 3.43
CA PRO A 265 22.05 7.78 2.43
C PRO A 265 22.99 6.74 3.04
N SER A 266 22.97 5.50 2.54
CA SER A 266 24.03 4.55 2.90
C SER A 266 25.33 5.09 2.31
N LYS A 267 26.40 5.04 3.11
CA LYS A 267 27.78 5.11 2.59
C LYS A 267 27.97 4.13 1.43
#